data_AF-A0A853BLS0-F1
#
_entry.id   AF-A0A853BLS0-F1
#
_cell.length_a   1.000
_cell.length_b   1.000
_cell.length_c   1.000
_cell.angle_alpha   90.00
_cell.angle_beta   90.00
_cell.angle_gamma   90.00
#
_symmetry.space_group_name_H-M   'P 1'
#
loop_
_entity.id
_entity.type
_entity.pdbx_description
1 polymer ?
#
loop_
_entity_poly.entity_id
_entity_poly.type
_entity_poly.pdbx_seq_one_letter_code
_entity_poly.pdbx_strand_id
1 'polypeptide(L)'
;MAVGEGLGERFERLYSLAARMLWAQGEPAWQGSGWPAERARAWRDLERVLAEDPGSDVGPPGPAPDPARHLLSRWAADGGRPLGFAAAVGAWEERLDADPGTLVVRDTAPSGTAVAPDRAVVLADRWYSTVRDLLDELAHRLAPGRPVAGLSPEAAPLSARLHELADALRRPVTGTPATPHPAEAMPAPAPSRPLAERPDLPAAYERLRGAARRAAESVTGGMDLSLAPEVPAAARDVLRAAAEEPVPEWRERHEGIDPARHMAYGYRWTDTGGGPLGFAQRAAEITADLADTPAPAAPEDYLPPPEEVPDRDWTVLSHAGALVRADLLDELAARLHPAMAPPHRLHAASHTVVTLLTSRLKGASDGR
;
A
#
# COMPACT_ATOMS: atom_id res chain seq x y z
N MET A 1 35.02 -21.00 0.31
CA MET A 1 35.09 -20.12 -0.87
C MET A 1 33.68 -19.64 -1.13
N ALA A 2 33.41 -18.35 -0.92
CA ALA A 2 32.12 -17.78 -1.29
C ALA A 2 32.05 -17.71 -2.82
N VAL A 3 31.05 -18.32 -3.42
CA VAL A 3 30.71 -18.08 -4.83
C VAL A 3 30.43 -16.57 -4.93
N GLY A 4 31.19 -15.86 -5.75
CA GLY A 4 30.97 -14.43 -5.94
C GLY A 4 29.54 -14.18 -6.41
N GLU A 5 28.88 -13.20 -5.79
CA GLU A 5 27.51 -12.81 -6.12
C GLU A 5 27.35 -12.58 -7.63
N GLY A 6 26.27 -13.07 -8.22
CA GLY A 6 25.98 -12.83 -9.64
C GLY A 6 25.64 -11.37 -9.92
N LEU A 7 25.81 -10.91 -11.17
CA LEU A 7 25.38 -9.54 -11.55
C LEU A 7 23.88 -9.32 -11.30
N GLY A 8 23.05 -10.35 -11.49
CA GLY A 8 21.61 -10.28 -11.22
C GLY A 8 21.29 -10.07 -9.74
N GLU A 9 21.95 -10.80 -8.85
CA GLU A 9 21.78 -10.65 -7.40
C GLU A 9 22.22 -9.24 -6.94
N ARG A 10 23.36 -8.74 -7.45
CA ARG A 10 23.81 -7.36 -7.18
C ARG A 10 22.80 -6.32 -7.67
N PHE A 11 22.23 -6.54 -8.85
CA PHE A 11 21.22 -5.66 -9.43
C PHE A 11 19.97 -5.61 -8.55
N GLU A 12 19.40 -6.77 -8.19
CA GLU A 12 18.18 -6.82 -7.39
C GLU A 12 18.37 -6.29 -5.97
N ARG A 13 19.51 -6.58 -5.33
CA ARG A 13 19.87 -6.03 -4.02
C ARG A 13 19.91 -4.50 -4.05
N LEU A 14 20.59 -3.93 -5.04
CA LEU A 14 20.67 -2.47 -5.20
C LEU A 14 19.29 -1.88 -5.52
N TYR A 15 18.50 -2.55 -6.36
CA TYR A 15 17.13 -2.14 -6.70
C TYR A 15 16.27 -2.05 -5.43
N SER A 16 16.27 -3.10 -4.61
CA SER A 16 15.52 -3.14 -3.35
C SER A 16 15.92 -2.05 -2.38
N LEU A 17 17.22 -1.84 -2.21
CA LEU A 17 17.73 -0.82 -1.30
C LEU A 17 17.39 0.59 -1.76
N ALA A 18 17.51 0.86 -3.06
CA ALA A 18 17.21 2.18 -3.61
C ALA A 18 15.70 2.46 -3.61
N ALA A 19 14.87 1.45 -3.92
CA ALA A 19 13.41 1.55 -3.83
C ALA A 19 12.94 1.74 -2.38
N ARG A 20 13.55 1.02 -1.42
CA ARG A 20 13.29 1.22 0.01
C ARG A 20 13.68 2.63 0.48
N MET A 21 14.77 3.21 -0.04
CA MET A 21 15.16 4.58 0.27
C MET A 21 14.12 5.60 -0.21
N LEU A 22 13.58 5.44 -1.43
CA LEU A 22 12.46 6.26 -1.91
C LEU A 22 11.23 6.11 -1.00
N TRP A 23 10.85 4.87 -0.70
CA TRP A 23 9.71 4.58 0.15
C TRP A 23 9.84 5.11 1.59
N ALA A 24 11.05 5.05 2.16
CA ALA A 24 11.34 5.52 3.51
C ALA A 24 11.10 7.02 3.68
N GLN A 25 11.17 7.81 2.60
CA GLN A 25 10.83 9.23 2.63
C GLN A 25 9.32 9.48 2.83
N GLY A 26 8.48 8.49 2.50
CA GLY A 26 7.03 8.62 2.55
C GLY A 26 6.50 9.36 1.31
N GLU A 27 6.01 10.58 1.51
CA GLU A 27 5.46 11.38 0.41
C GLU A 27 6.56 11.83 -0.57
N PRO A 28 6.24 11.97 -1.87
CA PRO A 28 7.21 12.29 -2.92
C PRO A 28 7.65 13.77 -2.90
N ALA A 29 8.27 14.20 -1.80
CA ALA A 29 8.70 15.58 -1.57
C ALA A 29 9.63 16.13 -2.66
N TRP A 30 10.36 15.24 -3.36
CA TRP A 30 11.22 15.58 -4.51
C TRP A 30 10.46 16.04 -5.76
N GLN A 31 9.15 15.82 -5.82
CA GLN A 31 8.29 16.34 -6.89
C GLN A 31 7.83 17.78 -6.64
N GLY A 32 7.92 18.26 -5.39
CA GLY A 32 7.59 19.63 -5.00
C GLY A 32 8.76 20.61 -5.10
N SER A 33 8.52 21.84 -4.61
CA SER A 33 9.51 22.93 -4.55
C SER A 33 10.27 23.01 -3.22
N GLY A 34 9.94 22.15 -2.24
CA GLY A 34 10.50 22.22 -0.88
C GLY A 34 11.94 21.71 -0.73
N TRP A 35 12.45 20.98 -1.72
CA TRP A 35 13.80 20.42 -1.69
C TRP A 35 14.78 21.23 -2.54
N PRO A 36 16.09 21.25 -2.17
CA PRO A 36 17.14 21.77 -3.05
C PRO A 36 17.06 21.12 -4.43
N ALA A 37 17.18 21.94 -5.49
CA ALA A 37 16.94 21.51 -6.87
C ALA A 37 17.82 20.32 -7.30
N GLU A 38 19.06 20.25 -6.80
CA GLU A 38 19.99 19.16 -7.07
C GLU A 38 19.52 17.84 -6.44
N ARG A 39 19.14 17.86 -5.16
CA ARG A 39 18.57 16.69 -4.46
C ARG A 39 17.30 16.21 -5.14
N ALA A 40 16.39 17.13 -5.42
CA ALA A 40 15.13 16.81 -6.08
C ALA A 40 15.36 16.17 -7.46
N ARG A 41 16.34 16.68 -8.22
CA ARG A 41 16.74 16.07 -9.51
C ARG A 41 17.32 14.67 -9.33
N ALA A 42 18.19 14.46 -8.34
CA ALA A 42 18.80 13.15 -8.09
C ALA A 42 17.76 12.09 -7.72
N TRP A 43 16.79 12.44 -6.88
CA TRP A 43 15.70 11.54 -6.49
C TRP A 43 14.71 11.27 -7.62
N ARG A 44 14.36 12.27 -8.44
CA ARG A 44 13.54 12.05 -9.66
C ARG A 44 14.24 11.13 -10.67
N ASP A 45 15.56 11.28 -10.83
CA ASP A 45 16.33 10.41 -11.70
C ASP A 45 16.33 8.96 -11.20
N LEU A 46 16.46 8.76 -9.89
CA LEU A 46 16.33 7.44 -9.27
C LEU A 46 14.93 6.85 -9.47
N GLU A 47 13.87 7.60 -9.18
CA GLU A 47 12.47 7.19 -9.38
C GLU A 47 12.24 6.74 -10.83
N ARG A 48 12.71 7.54 -11.80
CA ARG A 48 12.63 7.22 -13.23
C ARG A 48 13.34 5.90 -13.55
N VAL A 49 14.58 5.70 -13.08
CA VAL A 49 15.35 4.48 -13.35
C VAL A 49 14.73 3.24 -12.69
N LEU A 50 14.15 3.38 -11.50
CA LEU A 50 13.45 2.27 -10.82
C LEU A 50 12.13 1.88 -11.51
N ALA A 51 11.47 2.85 -12.15
CA ALA A 51 10.24 2.64 -12.92
C ALA A 51 10.48 2.07 -14.32
N GLU A 52 11.73 2.03 -14.81
CA GLU A 52 12.10 1.41 -16.10
C GLU A 52 11.87 -0.11 -16.06
N ASP A 53 10.68 -0.54 -16.47
CA ASP A 53 10.31 -1.95 -16.58
C ASP A 53 10.24 -2.41 -18.05
N PRO A 54 11.24 -3.17 -18.53
CA PRO A 54 11.20 -3.71 -19.89
C PRO A 54 10.17 -4.84 -20.04
N GLY A 55 9.50 -5.25 -18.96
CA GLY A 55 8.49 -6.30 -18.94
C GLY A 55 7.06 -5.82 -18.68
N SER A 56 6.79 -4.51 -18.68
CA SER A 56 5.45 -3.98 -18.38
C SER A 56 4.45 -4.12 -19.52
N ASP A 57 4.81 -4.81 -20.61
CA ASP A 57 3.90 -5.04 -21.71
C ASP A 57 2.67 -5.80 -21.19
N VAL A 58 1.54 -5.13 -21.30
CA VAL A 58 0.21 -5.67 -21.07
C VAL A 58 0.13 -6.97 -21.84
N GLY A 59 0.10 -8.09 -21.12
CA GLY A 59 -0.11 -9.40 -21.73
C GLY A 59 -1.42 -9.41 -22.54
N PRO A 60 -1.68 -10.46 -23.34
CA PRO A 60 -2.99 -10.62 -23.98
C PRO A 60 -4.14 -10.55 -22.94
N PRO A 61 -5.42 -10.50 -23.32
CA PRO A 61 -6.51 -10.72 -22.36
C PRO A 61 -6.42 -12.11 -21.71
N GLY A 62 -6.80 -12.25 -20.43
CA GLY A 62 -6.82 -13.53 -19.71
C GLY A 62 -5.53 -14.09 -19.06
N PRO A 63 -4.33 -13.45 -19.05
CA PRO A 63 -3.15 -13.99 -18.40
C PRO A 63 -3.30 -13.86 -16.89
N ALA A 64 -2.70 -14.80 -16.18
CA ALA A 64 -2.58 -14.73 -14.73
C ALA A 64 -1.88 -13.42 -14.30
N PRO A 65 -2.30 -12.79 -13.19
CA PRO A 65 -1.72 -11.56 -12.71
C PRO A 65 -0.27 -11.81 -12.26
N ASP A 66 0.64 -10.92 -12.63
CA ASP A 66 1.95 -10.81 -12.00
C ASP A 66 1.81 -10.02 -10.68
N PRO A 67 1.99 -10.64 -9.49
CA PRO A 67 1.78 -10.01 -8.19
C PRO A 67 2.77 -8.88 -7.89
N ALA A 68 3.90 -8.82 -8.61
CA ALA A 68 4.88 -7.74 -8.51
C ALA A 68 4.44 -6.45 -9.23
N ARG A 69 3.45 -6.53 -10.14
CA ARG A 69 3.09 -5.44 -11.07
C ARG A 69 1.60 -5.11 -11.10
N HIS A 70 0.76 -6.06 -10.72
CA HIS A 70 -0.69 -5.98 -10.82
C HIS A 70 -1.35 -6.08 -9.45
N LEU A 71 -2.58 -5.55 -9.38
CA LEU A 71 -3.52 -5.95 -8.35
C LEU A 71 -3.91 -7.42 -8.53
N LEU A 72 -4.16 -8.08 -7.41
CA LEU A 72 -4.65 -9.46 -7.36
C LEU A 72 -6.18 -9.50 -7.19
N SER A 73 -6.78 -8.42 -6.68
CA SER A 73 -8.23 -8.35 -6.47
C SER A 73 -9.02 -7.79 -7.64
N ARG A 74 -8.37 -7.19 -8.65
CA ARG A 74 -9.06 -6.45 -9.72
C ARG A 74 -8.50 -6.70 -11.11
N TRP A 75 -9.42 -6.73 -12.07
CA TRP A 75 -9.16 -6.92 -13.49
C TRP A 75 -9.82 -5.79 -14.29
N ALA A 76 -9.26 -5.49 -15.46
CA ALA A 76 -9.81 -4.47 -16.34
C ALA A 76 -11.13 -4.94 -16.97
N ALA A 77 -12.05 -3.99 -17.19
CA ALA A 77 -13.38 -4.25 -17.73
C ALA A 77 -13.37 -4.65 -19.22
N ASP A 78 -12.28 -4.37 -19.94
CA ASP A 78 -12.13 -4.52 -21.40
C ASP A 78 -11.80 -5.95 -21.87
N GLY A 79 -12.22 -6.96 -21.11
CA GLY A 79 -12.02 -8.37 -21.45
C GLY A 79 -11.18 -9.15 -20.45
N GLY A 80 -11.03 -8.66 -19.22
CA GLY A 80 -10.38 -9.41 -18.15
C GLY A 80 -8.88 -9.56 -18.39
N ARG A 81 -8.15 -8.45 -18.30
CA ARG A 81 -6.69 -8.46 -18.10
C ARG A 81 -6.35 -8.03 -16.67
N PRO A 82 -5.22 -8.48 -16.09
CA PRO A 82 -4.72 -7.97 -14.81
C PRO A 82 -4.56 -6.45 -14.82
N LEU A 83 -5.02 -5.78 -13.77
CA LEU A 83 -4.91 -4.32 -13.66
C LEU A 83 -3.57 -3.93 -13.02
N GLY A 84 -2.75 -3.17 -13.75
CA GLY A 84 -1.50 -2.63 -13.22
C GLY A 84 -1.75 -1.58 -12.13
N PHE A 85 -0.79 -1.42 -11.20
CA PHE A 85 -0.93 -0.48 -10.08
C PHE A 85 -1.31 0.95 -10.50
N ALA A 86 -0.65 1.51 -11.52
CA ALA A 86 -0.91 2.87 -11.98
C ALA A 86 -2.32 3.03 -12.58
N ALA A 87 -2.79 2.03 -13.33
CA ALA A 87 -4.14 2.04 -13.90
C ALA A 87 -5.21 1.93 -12.80
N ALA A 88 -4.95 1.13 -11.76
CA ALA A 88 -5.84 1.03 -10.61
C ALA A 88 -5.93 2.34 -9.83
N VAL A 89 -4.78 2.97 -9.55
CA VAL A 89 -4.74 4.28 -8.88
C VAL A 89 -5.44 5.34 -9.68
N GLY A 90 -5.19 5.45 -10.99
CA GLY A 90 -5.89 6.41 -11.85
C GLY A 90 -7.42 6.22 -11.82
N ALA A 91 -7.90 4.97 -11.83
CA ALA A 91 -9.33 4.68 -11.71
C ALA A 91 -9.92 5.02 -10.33
N TRP A 92 -9.14 4.87 -9.26
CA TRP A 92 -9.55 5.27 -7.92
C TRP A 92 -9.55 6.79 -7.75
N GLU A 93 -8.53 7.48 -8.28
CA GLU A 93 -8.44 8.94 -8.27
C GLU A 93 -9.58 9.57 -9.07
N GLU A 94 -9.86 9.09 -10.28
CA GLU A 94 -11.01 9.55 -11.09
C GLU A 94 -12.33 9.40 -10.33
N ARG A 95 -12.51 8.27 -9.64
CA ARG A 95 -13.70 8.03 -8.81
C ARG A 95 -13.79 9.00 -7.63
N LEU A 96 -12.68 9.27 -6.95
CA LEU A 96 -12.62 10.19 -5.81
C LEU A 96 -12.79 11.65 -6.24
N ASP A 97 -12.25 12.04 -7.40
CA ASP A 97 -12.36 13.40 -7.93
C ASP A 97 -13.76 13.70 -8.49
N ALA A 98 -14.47 12.67 -8.99
CA ALA A 98 -15.86 12.78 -9.41
C ALA A 98 -16.87 12.73 -8.24
N ASP A 99 -16.41 12.46 -7.02
CA ASP A 99 -17.28 12.34 -5.84
C ASP A 99 -17.79 13.72 -5.39
N PRO A 100 -19.11 13.96 -5.33
CA PRO A 100 -19.67 15.22 -4.84
C PRO A 100 -19.45 15.46 -3.35
N GLY A 101 -18.88 14.49 -2.62
CA GLY A 101 -18.66 14.57 -1.18
C GLY A 101 -19.92 14.26 -0.37
N THR A 102 -19.79 14.39 0.95
CA THR A 102 -20.81 13.96 1.91
C THR A 102 -21.79 15.06 2.29
N LEU A 103 -21.38 16.33 2.19
CA LEU A 103 -22.15 17.49 2.63
C LEU A 103 -23.05 18.03 1.52
N VAL A 104 -24.27 18.43 1.91
CA VAL A 104 -25.23 19.13 1.05
C VAL A 104 -25.78 20.36 1.75
N VAL A 105 -26.14 21.38 0.97
CA VAL A 105 -26.82 22.57 1.51
C VAL A 105 -28.22 22.18 1.94
N ARG A 106 -28.59 22.56 3.17
CA ARG A 106 -29.89 22.26 3.75
C ARG A 106 -30.32 23.42 4.66
N ASP A 107 -31.34 24.16 4.22
CA ASP A 107 -31.85 25.34 4.94
C ASP A 107 -32.39 25.03 6.35
N THR A 108 -32.71 23.75 6.61
CA THR A 108 -33.18 23.30 7.93
C THR A 108 -32.06 22.88 8.88
N ALA A 109 -30.81 22.83 8.42
CA ALA A 109 -29.66 22.52 9.25
C ALA A 109 -29.09 23.78 9.93
N PRO A 110 -28.64 23.73 11.19
CA PRO A 110 -28.12 24.90 11.91
C PRO A 110 -26.98 25.65 11.20
N SER A 111 -26.08 24.93 10.53
CA SER A 111 -24.98 25.50 9.75
C SER A 111 -25.30 25.73 8.27
N GLY A 112 -26.53 25.44 7.85
CA GLY A 112 -26.92 25.45 6.44
C GLY A 112 -26.37 24.27 5.64
N THR A 113 -25.65 23.32 6.27
CA THR A 113 -25.19 22.09 5.64
C THR A 113 -25.48 20.86 6.48
N ALA A 114 -25.61 19.71 5.82
CA ALA A 114 -25.81 18.43 6.49
C ALA A 114 -25.17 17.29 5.69
N VAL A 115 -24.83 16.20 6.37
CA VAL A 115 -24.41 14.95 5.74
C VAL A 115 -25.63 14.25 5.14
N ALA A 116 -25.59 14.00 3.84
CA ALA A 116 -26.67 13.37 3.11
C ALA A 116 -26.67 11.83 3.26
N PRO A 117 -27.83 11.21 3.58
CA PRO A 117 -27.99 9.75 3.64
C PRO A 117 -27.49 8.99 2.41
N ASP A 118 -27.75 9.53 1.22
CA ASP A 118 -27.45 8.92 -0.07
C ASP A 118 -26.02 9.21 -0.58
N ARG A 119 -25.17 9.81 0.25
CA ARG A 119 -23.78 10.18 -0.10
C ARG A 119 -22.74 9.72 0.92
N ALA A 120 -23.18 9.11 2.02
CA ALA A 120 -22.36 8.87 3.19
C ALA A 120 -22.45 7.42 3.68
N VAL A 121 -21.31 6.90 4.12
CA VAL A 121 -21.22 5.72 4.97
C VAL A 121 -20.72 6.16 6.33
N VAL A 122 -21.47 5.84 7.37
CA VAL A 122 -21.12 6.10 8.77
C VAL A 122 -20.45 4.85 9.33
N LEU A 123 -19.35 5.03 10.04
CA LEU A 123 -18.60 3.98 10.69
C LEU A 123 -18.35 4.40 12.14
N ALA A 124 -18.45 3.47 13.08
CA ALA A 124 -17.89 3.69 14.40
C ALA A 124 -16.36 3.87 14.32
N ASP A 125 -15.77 4.60 15.25
CA ASP A 125 -14.34 4.91 15.24
C ASP A 125 -13.44 3.66 15.29
N ARG A 126 -13.90 2.58 15.94
CA ARG A 126 -13.20 1.29 15.94
C ARG A 126 -13.13 0.67 14.55
N TRP A 127 -14.20 0.77 13.75
CA TRP A 127 -14.19 0.34 12.35
C TRP A 127 -13.19 1.16 11.54
N TYR A 128 -13.28 2.49 11.64
CA TYR A 128 -12.41 3.38 10.89
C TYR A 128 -10.93 3.14 11.24
N SER A 129 -10.60 3.04 12.53
CA SER A 129 -9.24 2.76 13.02
C SER A 129 -8.73 1.40 12.53
N THR A 130 -9.57 0.35 12.62
CA THR A 130 -9.22 -0.98 12.12
C THR A 130 -8.92 -0.96 10.62
N VAL A 131 -9.77 -0.32 9.81
CA VAL A 131 -9.56 -0.21 8.36
C VAL A 131 -8.27 0.56 8.08
N ARG A 132 -8.03 1.69 8.74
CA ARG A 132 -6.80 2.48 8.56
C ARG A 132 -5.54 1.66 8.84
N ASP A 133 -5.52 0.93 9.95
CA ASP A 133 -4.36 0.10 10.33
C ASP A 133 -4.12 -1.04 9.32
N LEU A 134 -5.18 -1.58 8.71
CA LEU A 134 -5.07 -2.59 7.64
C LEU A 134 -4.59 -1.99 6.32
N LEU A 135 -4.96 -0.76 6.01
CA LEU A 135 -4.40 -0.03 4.87
C LEU A 135 -2.90 0.26 5.06
N ASP A 136 -2.46 0.47 6.30
CA ASP A 136 -1.02 0.54 6.63
C ASP A 136 -0.30 -0.77 6.38
N GLU A 137 -0.90 -1.89 6.78
CA GLU A 137 -0.38 -3.22 6.43
C GLU A 137 -0.22 -3.39 4.91
N LEU A 138 -1.24 -3.01 4.13
CA LEU A 138 -1.18 -3.08 2.68
C LEU A 138 -0.04 -2.23 2.11
N ALA A 139 0.12 -0.99 2.60
CA ALA A 139 1.21 -0.11 2.18
C ALA A 139 2.60 -0.73 2.43
N HIS A 140 2.79 -1.40 3.57
CA HIS A 140 4.04 -2.07 3.91
C HIS A 140 4.27 -3.33 3.05
N ARG A 141 3.22 -4.09 2.75
CA ARG A 141 3.32 -5.25 1.85
C ARG A 141 3.62 -4.85 0.41
N LEU A 142 3.09 -3.71 -0.02
CA LEU A 142 3.33 -3.11 -1.33
C LEU A 142 4.58 -2.24 -1.39
N ALA A 143 5.41 -2.20 -0.33
CA ALA A 143 6.61 -1.38 -0.34
C ALA A 143 7.51 -1.74 -1.54
N PRO A 144 7.91 -0.76 -2.37
CA PRO A 144 8.61 -1.02 -3.60
C PRO A 144 9.98 -1.66 -3.33
N GLY A 145 10.34 -2.64 -4.16
CA GLY A 145 11.57 -3.41 -4.00
C GLY A 145 11.53 -4.42 -2.85
N ARG A 146 10.44 -4.54 -2.09
CA ARG A 146 10.33 -5.52 -1.01
C ARG A 146 10.27 -6.95 -1.57
N PRO A 147 11.11 -7.88 -1.09
CA PRO A 147 10.93 -9.31 -1.35
C PRO A 147 9.70 -9.81 -0.58
N VAL A 148 8.82 -10.51 -1.27
CA VAL A 148 7.62 -11.15 -0.70
C VAL A 148 7.88 -12.64 -0.61
N ALA A 149 7.72 -13.18 0.59
CA ALA A 149 7.77 -14.61 0.84
C ALA A 149 6.40 -15.26 0.56
N GLY A 150 6.42 -16.58 0.31
CA GLY A 150 5.20 -17.38 0.31
C GLY A 150 4.54 -17.36 1.68
N LEU A 151 3.22 -17.17 1.72
CA LEU A 151 2.50 -17.06 2.99
C LEU A 151 2.16 -18.41 3.61
N SER A 152 2.25 -18.45 4.94
CA SER A 152 1.77 -19.57 5.75
C SER A 152 0.26 -19.76 5.59
N PRO A 153 -0.25 -21.01 5.62
CA PRO A 153 -1.70 -21.29 5.69
C PRO A 153 -2.43 -20.55 6.81
N GLU A 154 -1.72 -20.17 7.88
CA GLU A 154 -2.25 -19.37 9.00
C GLU A 154 -2.75 -17.98 8.59
N ALA A 155 -2.41 -17.49 7.39
CA ALA A 155 -2.91 -16.23 6.86
C ALA A 155 -4.36 -16.30 6.37
N ALA A 156 -4.89 -17.49 6.06
CA ALA A 156 -6.21 -17.67 5.45
C ALA A 156 -7.37 -17.09 6.29
N PRO A 157 -7.44 -17.26 7.63
CA PRO A 157 -8.49 -16.64 8.43
C PRO A 157 -8.48 -15.11 8.38
N LEU A 158 -7.28 -14.50 8.35
CA LEU A 158 -7.16 -13.05 8.21
C LEU A 158 -7.58 -12.60 6.80
N SER A 159 -7.16 -13.30 5.75
CA SER A 159 -7.61 -13.06 4.38
C SER A 159 -9.13 -13.04 4.27
N ALA A 160 -9.82 -14.07 4.78
CA ALA A 160 -11.27 -14.14 4.78
C ALA A 160 -11.90 -12.97 5.55
N ARG A 161 -11.36 -12.66 6.74
CA ARG A 161 -11.86 -11.56 7.55
C ARG A 161 -11.73 -10.21 6.85
N LEU A 162 -10.64 -9.95 6.15
CA LEU A 162 -10.45 -8.71 5.39
C LEU A 162 -11.48 -8.54 4.28
N HIS A 163 -11.79 -9.63 3.58
CA HIS A 163 -12.84 -9.63 2.56
C HIS A 163 -14.22 -9.35 3.17
N GLU A 164 -14.54 -9.92 4.33
CA GLU A 164 -15.78 -9.57 5.06
C GLU A 164 -15.85 -8.08 5.41
N LEU A 165 -14.74 -7.48 5.85
CA LEU A 165 -14.68 -6.03 6.12
C LEU A 165 -14.89 -5.21 4.84
N ALA A 166 -14.32 -5.65 3.71
CA ALA A 166 -14.50 -5.01 2.40
C ALA A 166 -15.98 -5.02 1.98
N ASP A 167 -16.65 -6.18 2.10
CA ASP A 167 -18.07 -6.31 1.81
C ASP A 167 -18.95 -5.49 2.77
N ALA A 168 -18.57 -5.40 4.04
CA ALA A 168 -19.26 -4.55 5.01
C ALA A 168 -19.19 -3.06 4.65
N LEU A 169 -18.06 -2.57 4.12
CA LEU A 169 -17.93 -1.19 3.62
C LEU A 169 -18.69 -0.94 2.32
N ARG A 170 -18.77 -1.96 1.45
CA ARG A 170 -19.40 -1.87 0.13
C ARG A 170 -20.93 -1.90 0.23
N ARG A 171 -21.47 -2.71 1.14
CA ARG A 171 -22.91 -2.99 1.25
C ARG A 171 -23.80 -1.75 1.38
N PRO A 172 -23.49 -0.74 2.22
CA PRO A 172 -24.31 0.46 2.33
C PRO A 172 -24.42 1.25 1.03
N VAL A 173 -23.41 1.16 0.16
CA VAL A 173 -23.34 1.92 -1.09
C VAL A 173 -24.02 1.16 -2.24
N THR A 174 -23.79 -0.15 -2.33
CA THR A 174 -24.23 -0.94 -3.50
C THR A 174 -25.52 -1.73 -3.26
N GLY A 175 -25.95 -1.90 -2.00
CA GLY A 175 -27.07 -2.78 -1.63
C GLY A 175 -26.89 -4.25 -2.03
N THR A 176 -25.70 -4.63 -2.51
CA THR A 176 -25.43 -5.94 -3.10
C THR A 176 -25.03 -6.94 -1.99
N PRO A 177 -25.40 -8.24 -2.12
CA PRO A 177 -24.91 -9.28 -1.21
C PRO A 177 -23.38 -9.43 -1.24
N ALA A 178 -22.86 -10.27 -0.33
CA ALA A 178 -21.45 -10.60 -0.26
C ALA A 178 -20.91 -11.06 -1.62
N THR A 179 -19.73 -10.57 -1.97
CA THR A 179 -19.07 -10.91 -3.25
C THR A 179 -18.24 -12.20 -3.07
N PRO A 180 -17.91 -12.93 -4.16
CA PRO A 180 -16.98 -14.04 -4.04
C PRO A 180 -15.59 -13.53 -3.63
N HIS A 181 -14.88 -14.29 -2.79
CA HIS A 181 -13.55 -13.92 -2.33
C HIS A 181 -12.61 -13.74 -3.55
N PRO A 182 -11.75 -12.70 -3.60
CA PRO A 182 -10.89 -12.44 -4.75
C PRO A 182 -10.01 -13.64 -5.15
N ALA A 183 -9.50 -14.39 -4.18
CA ALA A 183 -8.71 -15.60 -4.43
C ALA A 183 -9.48 -16.77 -5.07
N GLU A 184 -10.81 -16.76 -5.00
CA GLU A 184 -11.68 -17.74 -5.65
C GLU A 184 -12.20 -17.23 -7.00
N ALA A 185 -12.42 -15.92 -7.08
CA ALA A 185 -12.95 -15.27 -8.28
C ALA A 185 -11.88 -15.12 -9.38
N MET A 186 -10.61 -15.02 -9.01
CA MET A 186 -9.51 -14.66 -9.90
C MET A 186 -8.58 -15.85 -10.20
N PRO A 187 -8.03 -15.94 -11.41
CA PRO A 187 -6.95 -16.88 -11.72
C PRO A 187 -5.77 -16.74 -10.76
N ALA A 188 -5.17 -17.89 -10.42
CA ALA A 188 -3.94 -17.91 -9.64
C ALA A 188 -2.83 -17.09 -10.34
N PRO A 189 -2.02 -16.33 -9.60
CA PRO A 189 -0.96 -15.50 -10.16
C PRO A 189 0.11 -16.33 -10.86
N ALA A 190 0.71 -15.74 -11.89
CA ALA A 190 1.92 -16.29 -12.49
C ALA A 190 3.13 -15.97 -11.60
N PRO A 191 4.18 -16.81 -11.61
CA PRO A 191 5.47 -16.42 -11.05
C PRO A 191 5.94 -15.11 -11.69
N SER A 192 6.33 -14.15 -10.85
CA SER A 192 6.87 -12.89 -11.32
C SER A 192 8.20 -13.12 -12.03
N ARG A 193 8.38 -12.49 -13.19
CA ARG A 193 9.67 -12.48 -13.87
C ARG A 193 10.69 -11.69 -13.03
N PRO A 194 11.85 -12.28 -12.68
CA PRO A 194 12.91 -11.56 -11.97
C PRO A 194 13.36 -10.31 -12.73
N LEU A 195 13.68 -9.25 -12.01
CA LEU A 195 14.14 -7.99 -12.62
C LEU A 195 15.51 -8.16 -13.29
N ALA A 196 16.29 -9.13 -12.79
CA ALA A 196 17.59 -9.48 -13.34
C ALA A 196 17.54 -10.16 -14.74
N GLU A 197 16.38 -10.69 -15.18
CA GLU A 197 16.27 -11.40 -16.46
C GLU A 197 16.19 -10.47 -17.69
N ARG A 198 16.52 -9.19 -17.53
CA ARG A 198 16.51 -8.21 -18.62
C ARG A 198 17.69 -8.40 -19.58
N PRO A 199 17.50 -8.22 -20.90
CA PRO A 199 18.56 -8.41 -21.90
C PRO A 199 19.71 -7.39 -21.76
N ASP A 200 19.44 -6.21 -21.20
CA ASP A 200 20.40 -5.12 -21.01
C ASP A 200 21.00 -5.05 -19.59
N LEU A 201 21.00 -6.15 -18.84
CA LEU A 201 21.32 -6.18 -17.40
C LEU A 201 22.61 -5.41 -17.01
N PRO A 202 23.76 -5.57 -17.69
CA PRO A 202 24.97 -4.81 -17.33
C PRO A 202 24.78 -3.30 -17.44
N ALA A 203 24.14 -2.82 -18.51
CA ALA A 203 23.88 -1.40 -18.71
C ALA A 203 22.83 -0.89 -17.71
N ALA A 204 21.79 -1.68 -17.43
CA ALA A 204 20.76 -1.35 -16.45
C ALA A 204 21.36 -1.25 -15.02
N TYR A 205 22.28 -2.14 -14.67
CA TYR A 205 22.99 -2.10 -13.39
C TYR A 205 23.80 -0.81 -13.22
N GLU A 206 24.59 -0.42 -14.23
CA GLU A 206 25.37 0.82 -14.14
C GLU A 206 24.49 2.07 -14.08
N ARG A 207 23.36 2.10 -14.81
CA ARG A 207 22.37 3.19 -14.70
C ARG A 207 21.80 3.30 -13.29
N LEU A 208 21.34 2.18 -12.74
CA LEU A 208 20.80 2.10 -11.38
C LEU A 208 21.85 2.50 -10.33
N ARG A 209 23.06 1.96 -10.43
CA ARG A 209 24.20 2.29 -9.56
C ARG A 209 24.49 3.78 -9.54
N GLY A 210 24.57 4.41 -10.72
CA GLY A 210 24.80 5.84 -10.82
C GLY A 210 23.68 6.68 -10.20
N ALA A 211 22.41 6.37 -10.53
CA ALA A 211 21.26 7.11 -10.02
C ALA A 211 21.08 6.95 -8.50
N ALA A 212 21.14 5.71 -8.00
CA ALA A 212 21.00 5.39 -6.59
C ALA A 212 22.10 6.03 -5.74
N ARG A 213 23.35 5.99 -6.23
CA ARG A 213 24.49 6.64 -5.56
C ARG A 213 24.29 8.16 -5.45
N ARG A 214 23.93 8.85 -6.55
CA ARG A 214 23.69 10.31 -6.53
C ARG A 214 22.57 10.69 -5.55
N ALA A 215 21.47 9.94 -5.58
CA ALA A 215 20.35 10.18 -4.66
C ALA A 215 20.78 9.97 -3.20
N ALA A 216 21.54 8.91 -2.89
CA ALA A 216 22.02 8.64 -1.55
C ALA A 216 23.10 9.64 -1.07
N GLU A 217 24.00 10.12 -1.93
CA GLU A 217 24.98 11.16 -1.60
C GLU A 217 24.28 12.49 -1.23
N SER A 218 23.14 12.79 -1.85
CA SER A 218 22.35 14.00 -1.57
C SER A 218 21.64 14.04 -0.21
N VAL A 219 21.67 12.92 0.53
CA VAL A 219 21.13 12.77 1.91
C VAL A 219 22.17 13.20 2.96
N THR A 220 23.42 13.45 2.59
CA THR A 220 24.50 13.70 3.56
C THR A 220 24.53 15.15 4.06
N GLY A 221 24.42 15.33 5.39
CA GLY A 221 24.69 16.60 6.10
C GLY A 221 23.71 16.94 7.23
N GLY A 222 24.21 17.06 8.47
CA GLY A 222 23.48 17.67 9.59
C GLY A 222 22.11 17.08 9.95
N MET A 223 21.35 17.83 10.77
CA MET A 223 19.94 17.54 11.04
C MET A 223 19.10 18.17 9.93
N ASP A 224 18.72 17.37 8.93
CA ASP A 224 17.85 17.80 7.84
C ASP A 224 16.40 17.38 8.11
N LEU A 225 15.58 18.35 8.53
CA LEU A 225 14.16 18.12 8.85
C LEU A 225 13.28 17.87 7.61
N SER A 226 13.81 18.04 6.40
CA SER A 226 13.09 17.73 5.16
C SER A 226 13.12 16.23 4.81
N LEU A 227 13.95 15.45 5.50
CA LEU A 227 14.11 14.02 5.31
C LEU A 227 13.41 13.24 6.43
N ALA A 228 12.74 12.16 6.07
CA ALA A 228 12.20 11.25 7.06
C ALA A 228 13.34 10.58 7.87
N PRO A 229 13.14 10.26 9.16
CA PRO A 229 14.18 9.71 10.04
C PRO A 229 14.89 8.46 9.53
N GLU A 230 14.20 7.63 8.73
CA GLU A 230 14.70 6.38 8.19
C GLU A 230 15.60 6.54 6.95
N VAL A 231 15.50 7.67 6.24
CA VAL A 231 16.19 7.91 4.97
C VAL A 231 17.72 7.90 5.11
N PRO A 232 18.35 8.52 6.12
CA PRO A 232 19.81 8.45 6.29
C PRO A 232 20.35 7.03 6.50
N ALA A 233 19.59 6.14 7.14
CA ALA A 233 19.98 4.74 7.27
C ALA A 233 19.87 4.00 5.94
N ALA A 234 18.77 4.22 5.20
CA ALA A 234 18.57 3.62 3.88
C ALA A 234 19.62 4.09 2.86
N ALA A 235 19.96 5.39 2.84
CA ALA A 235 20.98 5.97 1.98
C ALA A 235 22.37 5.37 2.25
N ARG A 236 22.72 5.12 3.52
CA ARG A 236 23.98 4.42 3.86
C ARG A 236 24.02 3.00 3.30
N ASP A 237 22.93 2.24 3.41
CA ASP A 237 22.86 0.90 2.83
C ASP A 237 22.99 0.94 1.29
N VAL A 238 22.39 1.94 0.62
CA VAL A 238 22.54 2.17 -0.83
C VAL A 238 23.99 2.46 -1.21
N LEU A 239 24.68 3.36 -0.49
CA LEU A 239 26.08 3.70 -0.77
C LEU A 239 27.01 2.50 -0.62
N ARG A 240 26.78 1.68 0.41
CA ARG A 240 27.50 0.43 0.63
C ARG A 240 27.25 -0.57 -0.47
N ALA A 241 26.00 -0.80 -0.87
CA ALA A 241 25.67 -1.67 -2.01
C ALA A 241 26.29 -1.19 -3.33
N ALA A 242 26.27 0.12 -3.58
CA ALA A 242 26.86 0.74 -4.78
C ALA A 242 28.40 0.65 -4.77
N ALA A 243 29.02 0.51 -3.61
CA ALA A 243 30.44 0.19 -3.42
C ALA A 243 30.72 -1.32 -3.40
N GLU A 244 29.72 -2.16 -3.70
CA GLU A 244 29.80 -3.62 -3.71
C GLU A 244 30.13 -4.23 -2.33
N GLU A 245 29.78 -3.52 -1.25
CA GLU A 245 29.87 -4.04 0.11
C GLU A 245 28.66 -4.91 0.48
N PRO A 246 28.83 -5.90 1.36
CA PRO A 246 27.74 -6.75 1.81
C PRO A 246 26.74 -5.96 2.66
N VAL A 247 25.50 -5.91 2.18
CA VAL A 247 24.33 -5.38 2.87
C VAL A 247 23.12 -6.30 2.66
N PRO A 248 22.24 -6.48 3.67
CA PRO A 248 20.97 -7.17 3.49
C PRO A 248 20.14 -6.48 2.41
N GLU A 249 19.46 -7.27 1.57
CA GLU A 249 18.59 -6.73 0.52
C GLU A 249 17.38 -5.95 1.07
N TRP A 250 16.87 -6.37 2.24
CA TRP A 250 15.72 -5.80 2.91
C TRP A 250 15.90 -5.89 4.43
N ARG A 251 15.33 -4.93 5.15
CA ARG A 251 15.16 -5.00 6.60
C ARG A 251 13.76 -4.52 6.91
N GLU A 252 13.02 -5.33 7.65
CA GLU A 252 11.74 -4.91 8.19
C GLU A 252 11.93 -3.82 9.25
N ARG A 253 10.86 -3.06 9.50
CA ARG A 253 10.88 -1.94 10.45
C ARG A 253 11.25 -2.39 11.87
N HIS A 254 10.81 -3.59 12.26
CA HIS A 254 11.12 -4.20 13.54
C HIS A 254 11.81 -5.54 13.35
N GLU A 255 12.78 -5.83 14.21
CA GLU A 255 13.48 -7.11 14.22
C GLU A 255 12.52 -8.26 14.56
N GLY A 256 12.75 -9.44 13.96
CA GLY A 256 11.97 -10.64 14.21
C GLY A 256 10.66 -10.77 13.41
N ILE A 257 10.26 -9.75 12.64
CA ILE A 257 9.14 -9.88 11.70
C ILE A 257 9.51 -10.91 10.62
N ASP A 258 8.69 -11.96 10.50
CA ASP A 258 8.70 -12.91 9.40
C ASP A 258 7.46 -12.62 8.53
N PRO A 259 7.64 -12.01 7.35
CA PRO A 259 6.54 -11.66 6.43
C PRO A 259 5.63 -12.82 6.02
N ALA A 260 6.11 -14.06 6.13
CA ALA A 260 5.35 -15.26 5.81
C ALA A 260 4.34 -15.64 6.91
N ARG A 261 4.49 -15.10 8.12
CA ARG A 261 3.72 -15.49 9.32
C ARG A 261 3.14 -14.30 10.09
N HIS A 262 3.76 -13.14 9.95
CA HIS A 262 3.46 -11.93 10.71
C HIS A 262 2.94 -10.82 9.78
N MET A 263 2.19 -9.90 10.38
CA MET A 263 1.89 -8.59 9.81
C MET A 263 3.20 -7.85 9.52
N ALA A 264 3.31 -7.21 8.36
CA ALA A 264 4.48 -6.42 7.97
C ALA A 264 4.56 -5.09 8.75
N TYR A 265 3.40 -4.52 9.10
CA TYR A 265 3.28 -3.33 9.95
C TYR A 265 3.01 -3.67 11.42
N GLY A 266 2.32 -4.78 11.68
CA GLY A 266 1.84 -5.13 13.01
C GLY A 266 2.95 -5.55 13.97
N TYR A 267 3.27 -4.67 14.92
CA TYR A 267 4.13 -4.95 16.06
C TYR A 267 3.43 -4.50 17.33
N ARG A 268 3.33 -5.39 18.32
CA ARG A 268 2.62 -5.11 19.57
C ARG A 268 3.63 -4.84 20.67
N TRP A 269 3.52 -3.65 21.26
CA TRP A 269 4.24 -3.29 22.48
C TRP A 269 3.41 -3.66 23.71
N THR A 270 4.04 -4.27 24.69
CA THR A 270 3.50 -4.59 26.02
C THR A 270 4.47 -4.08 27.09
N ASP A 271 4.02 -4.08 28.35
CA ASP A 271 4.85 -3.63 29.48
C ASP A 271 6.12 -4.49 29.68
N THR A 272 6.12 -5.71 29.15
CA THR A 272 7.22 -6.68 29.28
C THR A 272 8.11 -6.79 28.04
N GLY A 273 7.80 -6.05 26.97
CA GLY A 273 8.54 -6.08 25.71
C GLY A 273 7.65 -5.88 24.50
N GLY A 274 8.18 -6.10 23.30
CA GLY A 274 7.41 -6.05 22.07
C GLY A 274 7.62 -7.28 21.20
N GLY A 275 6.66 -7.57 20.33
CA GLY A 275 6.74 -8.70 19.42
C GLY A 275 5.98 -8.50 18.11
N PRO A 276 6.41 -9.18 17.02
CA PRO A 276 5.65 -9.24 15.78
C PRO A 276 4.24 -9.79 16.00
N LEU A 277 3.26 -9.25 15.29
CA LEU A 277 1.87 -9.70 15.35
C LEU A 277 1.60 -10.78 14.30
N GLY A 278 1.21 -11.98 14.74
CA GLY A 278 0.83 -13.08 13.85
C GLY A 278 -0.53 -12.90 13.17
N PHE A 279 -0.72 -13.53 12.00
CA PHE A 279 -1.98 -13.41 11.25
C PHE A 279 -3.21 -13.91 12.01
N ALA A 280 -3.12 -15.10 12.62
CA ALA A 280 -4.23 -15.67 13.39
C ALA A 280 -4.58 -14.78 14.60
N GLN A 281 -3.56 -14.22 15.26
CA GLN A 281 -3.77 -13.28 16.35
C GLN A 281 -4.48 -12.01 15.86
N ARG A 282 -4.05 -11.41 14.74
CA ARG A 282 -4.70 -10.22 14.20
C ARG A 282 -6.16 -10.49 13.78
N ALA A 283 -6.44 -11.64 13.19
CA ALA A 283 -7.81 -12.03 12.83
C ALA A 283 -8.73 -12.12 14.08
N ALA A 284 -8.20 -12.71 15.17
CA ALA A 284 -8.91 -12.80 16.44
C ALA A 284 -9.14 -11.41 17.08
N GLU A 285 -8.13 -10.54 17.06
CA GLU A 285 -8.23 -9.16 17.55
C GLU A 285 -9.32 -8.39 16.80
N ILE A 286 -9.32 -8.42 15.46
CA ILE A 286 -10.36 -7.75 14.64
C ILE A 286 -11.75 -8.30 14.95
N THR A 287 -11.87 -9.61 15.16
CA THR A 287 -13.14 -10.23 15.50
C THR A 287 -13.65 -9.74 16.86
N ALA A 288 -12.77 -9.72 17.86
CA ALA A 288 -13.11 -9.25 19.20
C ALA A 288 -13.44 -7.74 19.23
N ASP A 289 -12.63 -6.92 18.55
CA ASP A 289 -12.78 -5.46 18.54
C ASP A 289 -14.11 -5.02 17.89
N LEU A 290 -14.57 -5.77 16.89
CA LEU A 290 -15.76 -5.45 16.10
C LEU A 290 -17.01 -6.26 16.50
N ALA A 291 -16.94 -7.16 17.48
CA ALA A 291 -18.06 -8.03 17.86
C ALA A 291 -19.32 -7.25 18.26
N ASP A 292 -19.16 -6.20 19.06
CA ASP A 292 -20.25 -5.35 19.56
C ASP A 292 -20.25 -3.96 18.89
N THR A 293 -19.44 -3.77 17.84
CA THR A 293 -19.34 -2.49 17.14
C THR A 293 -20.32 -2.46 15.97
N PRO A 294 -21.25 -1.49 15.87
CA PRO A 294 -22.17 -1.38 14.76
C PRO A 294 -21.45 -1.43 13.41
N ALA A 295 -21.97 -2.23 12.47
CA ALA A 295 -21.42 -2.34 11.13
C ALA A 295 -21.56 -1.01 10.36
N PRO A 296 -20.71 -0.76 9.34
CA PRO A 296 -20.86 0.40 8.47
C PRO A 296 -22.26 0.45 7.87
N ALA A 297 -22.87 1.64 7.88
CA ALA A 297 -24.23 1.84 7.41
C ALA A 297 -24.38 3.21 6.73
N ALA A 298 -25.35 3.32 5.83
CA ALA A 298 -25.79 4.63 5.36
C ALA A 298 -26.62 5.28 6.49
N PRO A 299 -26.53 6.61 6.70
CA PRO A 299 -27.43 7.29 7.63
C PRO A 299 -28.89 7.04 7.23
N GLU A 300 -29.78 6.82 8.20
CA GLU A 300 -31.22 6.78 7.92
C GLU A 300 -31.78 8.18 7.61
N ASP A 301 -31.18 9.20 8.23
CA ASP A 301 -31.56 10.60 8.13
C ASP A 301 -30.32 11.49 8.03
N TYR A 302 -30.55 12.76 7.72
CA TYR A 302 -29.48 13.75 7.59
C TYR A 302 -28.77 13.95 8.92
N LEU A 303 -27.45 13.79 8.92
CA LEU A 303 -26.62 14.02 10.11
C LEU A 303 -26.06 15.45 10.10
N PRO A 304 -25.85 16.05 11.28
CA PRO A 304 -25.04 17.26 11.36
C PRO A 304 -23.63 17.00 10.80
N PRO A 305 -22.96 18.03 10.24
CA PRO A 305 -21.57 17.92 9.85
C PRO A 305 -20.70 17.41 11.03
N PRO A 306 -19.70 16.54 10.78
CA PRO A 306 -18.93 15.93 11.86
C PRO A 306 -18.31 16.98 12.80
N GLU A 307 -17.79 18.07 12.24
CA GLU A 307 -17.16 19.20 12.95
C GLU A 307 -18.07 19.85 14.01
N GLU A 308 -19.39 19.75 13.85
CA GLU A 308 -20.38 20.32 14.77
C GLU A 308 -20.77 19.38 15.91
N VAL A 309 -20.26 18.15 15.91
CA VAL A 309 -20.52 17.15 16.95
C VAL A 309 -19.22 16.87 17.71
N PRO A 310 -18.97 17.57 18.82
CA PRO A 310 -17.88 17.24 19.74
C PRO A 310 -18.03 15.81 20.26
N ASP A 311 -16.89 15.15 20.52
CA ASP A 311 -16.84 13.82 21.13
C ASP A 311 -17.63 12.72 20.40
N ARG A 312 -17.89 12.90 19.10
CA ARG A 312 -18.47 11.85 18.26
C ARG A 312 -17.57 10.62 18.27
N ASP A 313 -18.19 9.45 18.34
CA ASP A 313 -17.55 8.13 18.27
C ASP A 313 -17.69 7.49 16.88
N TRP A 314 -17.95 8.32 15.88
CA TRP A 314 -18.17 7.92 14.50
C TRP A 314 -17.45 8.81 13.50
N THR A 315 -17.14 8.19 12.36
CA THR A 315 -16.51 8.78 11.19
C THR A 315 -17.44 8.63 9.99
N VAL A 316 -17.51 9.64 9.14
CA VAL A 316 -18.25 9.61 7.87
C VAL A 316 -17.27 9.49 6.72
N LEU A 317 -17.51 8.52 5.83
CA LEU A 317 -16.87 8.40 4.53
C LEU A 317 -17.86 8.77 3.45
N SER A 318 -17.37 9.36 2.37
CA SER A 318 -18.15 9.43 1.14
C SER A 318 -18.32 8.04 0.52
N HIS A 319 -19.33 7.88 -0.35
CA HIS A 319 -19.53 6.63 -1.08
C HIS A 319 -18.28 6.19 -1.86
N ALA A 320 -17.62 7.09 -2.61
CA ALA A 320 -16.40 6.73 -3.32
C ALA A 320 -15.28 6.35 -2.34
N GLY A 321 -15.13 7.09 -1.24
CA GLY A 321 -14.16 6.81 -0.20
C GLY A 321 -14.34 5.44 0.46
N ALA A 322 -15.58 5.01 0.67
CA ALA A 322 -15.90 3.68 1.18
C ALA A 322 -15.57 2.58 0.15
N LEU A 323 -15.96 2.77 -1.11
CA LEU A 323 -15.69 1.81 -2.19
C LEU A 323 -14.20 1.63 -2.49
N VAL A 324 -13.41 2.71 -2.51
CA VAL A 324 -11.95 2.61 -2.71
C VAL A 324 -11.29 1.85 -1.55
N ARG A 325 -11.72 2.09 -0.30
CA ARG A 325 -11.21 1.33 0.86
C ARG A 325 -11.61 -0.14 0.80
N ALA A 326 -12.82 -0.45 0.35
CA ALA A 326 -13.24 -1.83 0.12
C ALA A 326 -12.35 -2.52 -0.94
N ASP A 327 -12.09 -1.86 -2.08
CA ASP A 327 -11.20 -2.40 -3.13
C ASP A 327 -9.77 -2.68 -2.61
N LEU A 328 -9.26 -1.82 -1.73
CA LEU A 328 -7.93 -1.97 -1.11
C LEU A 328 -7.90 -3.09 -0.06
N LEU A 329 -8.97 -3.26 0.72
CA LEU A 329 -9.09 -4.39 1.65
C LEU A 329 -9.18 -5.73 0.90
N ASP A 330 -9.89 -5.76 -0.24
CA ASP A 330 -9.91 -6.95 -1.12
C ASP A 330 -8.53 -7.24 -1.71
N GLU A 331 -7.75 -6.21 -2.06
CA GLU A 331 -6.35 -6.39 -2.48
C GLU A 331 -5.49 -6.97 -1.36
N LEU A 332 -5.65 -6.49 -0.12
CA LEU A 332 -4.93 -7.06 1.02
C LEU A 332 -5.38 -8.51 1.30
N ALA A 333 -6.68 -8.79 1.22
CA ALA A 333 -7.23 -10.14 1.34
C ALA A 333 -6.60 -11.06 0.30
N ALA A 334 -6.63 -10.68 -0.98
CA ALA A 334 -6.01 -11.43 -2.06
C ALA A 334 -4.52 -11.68 -1.80
N ARG A 335 -3.75 -10.67 -1.39
CA ARG A 335 -2.32 -10.82 -1.09
C ARG A 335 -2.02 -11.64 0.15
N LEU A 336 -2.94 -11.72 1.11
CA LEU A 336 -2.81 -12.56 2.30
C LEU A 336 -3.27 -14.00 2.07
N HIS A 337 -3.96 -14.27 0.97
CA HIS A 337 -4.39 -15.62 0.66
C HIS A 337 -3.19 -16.50 0.26
N PRO A 338 -2.94 -17.66 0.92
CA PRO A 338 -1.76 -18.50 0.66
C PRO A 338 -1.60 -18.93 -0.81
N ALA A 339 -2.70 -19.20 -1.52
CA ALA A 339 -2.68 -19.60 -2.93
C ALA A 339 -2.33 -18.45 -3.91
N MET A 340 -2.36 -17.20 -3.45
CA MET A 340 -2.20 -16.00 -4.29
C MET A 340 -0.88 -15.27 -4.02
N ALA A 341 -0.01 -15.81 -3.16
CA ALA A 341 1.21 -15.15 -2.73
C ALA A 341 2.47 -15.94 -3.10
N PRO A 342 2.75 -16.21 -4.40
CA PRO A 342 4.02 -16.80 -4.77
C PRO A 342 5.17 -15.82 -4.43
N PRO A 343 6.39 -16.30 -4.13
CA PRO A 343 7.51 -15.42 -3.87
C PRO A 343 7.79 -14.49 -5.06
N HIS A 344 7.98 -13.20 -4.79
CA HIS A 344 8.25 -12.18 -5.80
C HIS A 344 8.94 -10.96 -5.18
N ARG A 345 9.33 -9.99 -6.00
CA ARG A 345 9.84 -8.69 -5.55
C ARG A 345 8.93 -7.60 -6.08
N LEU A 346 8.40 -6.73 -5.21
CA LEU A 346 7.51 -5.66 -5.65
C LEU A 346 8.25 -4.71 -6.60
N HIS A 347 7.61 -4.43 -7.73
CA HIS A 347 8.11 -3.43 -8.67
C HIS A 347 7.88 -2.02 -8.12
N ALA A 348 8.74 -1.06 -8.48
CA ALA A 348 8.64 0.34 -8.07
C ALA A 348 7.29 1.00 -8.42
N ALA A 349 6.58 0.47 -9.42
CA ALA A 349 5.23 0.91 -9.76
C ALA A 349 4.23 0.75 -8.61
N SER A 350 4.47 -0.13 -7.62
CA SER A 350 3.62 -0.26 -6.43
C SER A 350 3.63 1.00 -5.56
N HIS A 351 4.66 1.85 -5.69
CA HIS A 351 4.77 3.12 -4.98
C HIS A 351 3.58 4.05 -5.22
N THR A 352 2.93 3.95 -6.38
CA THR A 352 1.73 4.76 -6.68
C THR A 352 0.56 4.41 -5.76
N VAL A 353 0.36 3.12 -5.44
CA VAL A 353 -0.67 2.68 -4.48
C VAL A 353 -0.32 3.16 -3.08
N VAL A 354 0.95 3.03 -2.67
CA VAL A 354 1.42 3.51 -1.37
C VAL A 354 1.18 5.02 -1.23
N THR A 355 1.47 5.80 -2.27
CA THR A 355 1.26 7.27 -2.28
C THR A 355 -0.22 7.64 -2.17
N LEU A 356 -1.11 6.92 -2.87
CA LEU A 356 -2.56 7.11 -2.72
C LEU A 356 -3.02 6.82 -1.29
N LEU A 357 -2.54 5.72 -0.70
CA LEU A 357 -2.86 5.30 0.66
C LEU A 357 -2.43 6.33 1.70
N THR A 358 -1.24 6.94 1.54
CA THR A 358 -0.69 7.87 2.54
C THR A 358 -1.17 9.30 2.39
N SER A 359 -1.34 9.82 1.17
CA SER A 359 -1.66 11.24 0.95
C SER A 359 -3.16 11.55 0.89
N ARG A 360 -3.92 10.78 0.10
CA ARG A 360 -5.35 11.06 -0.17
C ARG A 360 -6.27 10.40 0.85
N LEU A 361 -6.04 9.13 1.16
CA LEU A 361 -6.99 8.36 1.98
C LEU A 361 -6.79 8.57 3.50
N LYS A 362 -5.63 9.03 3.94
CA LYS A 362 -5.41 9.44 5.33
C LYS A 362 -5.64 10.94 5.54
N GLY A 363 -5.17 11.77 4.61
CA GLY A 363 -5.34 13.22 4.68
C GLY A 363 -6.81 13.69 4.65
N ALA A 364 -7.69 13.00 3.93
CA ALA A 364 -9.11 13.38 3.84
C ALA A 364 -9.90 13.22 5.17
N SER A 365 -9.33 12.53 6.16
CA SER A 365 -9.90 12.35 7.50
C SER A 365 -9.24 13.19 8.59
N ASP A 366 -8.08 13.78 8.29
CA ASP A 366 -7.31 14.61 9.22
C ASP A 366 -7.61 16.12 9.06
N GLY A 367 -8.67 16.47 8.33
CA GLY A 367 -9.33 17.77 8.40
C GLY A 367 -10.04 17.98 9.75
N ARG A 368 -9.27 17.86 10.84
CA ARG A 368 -9.62 18.36 12.18
C ARG A 368 -9.38 19.86 12.26
#